data_AF-A0A3D1A663-F1
#
_entry.id   AF-A0A3D1A663-F1
#
_cell.length_a   1.000
_cell.length_b   1.000
_cell.length_c   1.000
_cell.angle_alpha   90.00
_cell.angle_beta   90.00
_cell.angle_gamma   90.00
#
_symmetry.space_group_name_H-M   'P 1'
#
loop_
_entity.id
_entity.type
_entity.pdbx_description
1 polymer ?
#
loop_
_entity_poly.entity_id
_entity_poly.type
_entity_poly.pdbx_seq_one_letter_code
_entity_poly.pdbx_strand_id
1 'polypeptide(L)'
;MDKEKNWLDYFYYAAPLWLALETFIWPGFRAGAITGGNGWGNLAFYTMEGGLGAALYLRLPFARPAALLESAVQLIFVLRLILLNPLDMAMNIENLSPGAAEAHAAALPGALYSAAYIVFRIKSEIRRFKPSL
;
A
#
# COMPACT_ATOMS: atom_id res chain seq x y z
N MET A 1 -3.44 -28.14 10.28
CA MET A 1 -4.63 -27.27 10.44
C MET A 1 -4.13 -25.84 10.33
N ASP A 2 -3.81 -25.37 9.13
CA ASP A 2 -3.34 -23.98 8.97
C ASP A 2 -4.56 -23.09 8.77
N LYS A 3 -5.43 -23.12 9.78
CA LYS A 3 -6.63 -22.28 9.93
C LYS A 3 -6.28 -20.90 10.46
N GLU A 4 -5.00 -20.57 10.62
CA GLU A 4 -4.58 -19.17 10.59
C GLU A 4 -4.72 -18.68 9.15
N LYS A 5 -5.98 -18.43 8.76
CA LYS A 5 -6.29 -17.43 7.75
C LYS A 5 -5.57 -16.18 8.21
N ASN A 6 -4.42 -15.93 7.62
CA ASN A 6 -3.64 -14.75 7.96
C ASN A 6 -4.51 -13.59 7.50
N TRP A 7 -5.19 -12.93 8.44
CA TRP A 7 -6.08 -11.80 8.15
C TRP A 7 -5.35 -10.73 7.34
N LEU A 8 -4.01 -10.73 7.40
CA LEU A 8 -3.15 -9.93 6.56
C LEU A 8 -3.38 -10.19 5.06
N ASP A 9 -3.60 -11.42 4.60
CA ASP A 9 -3.77 -11.69 3.16
C ASP A 9 -5.06 -11.09 2.58
N TYR A 10 -6.05 -10.78 3.43
CA TYR A 10 -7.28 -10.11 2.99
C TYR A 10 -7.03 -8.72 2.41
N PHE A 11 -5.93 -8.06 2.78
CA PHE A 11 -5.56 -6.78 2.18
C PHE A 11 -5.34 -6.90 0.67
N TYR A 12 -4.66 -7.97 0.23
CA TYR A 12 -4.44 -8.27 -1.19
C TYR A 12 -5.70 -8.81 -1.85
N TYR A 13 -6.51 -9.61 -1.15
CA TYR A 13 -7.79 -10.08 -1.68
C TYR A 13 -8.79 -8.94 -1.91
N ALA A 14 -8.69 -7.88 -1.11
CA ALA A 14 -9.52 -6.69 -1.24
C ALA A 14 -9.01 -5.70 -2.30
N ALA A 15 -7.93 -5.99 -3.05
CA ALA A 15 -7.42 -5.11 -4.11
C ALA A 15 -8.50 -4.58 -5.09
N PRO A 16 -9.47 -5.39 -5.56
CA PRO A 16 -10.55 -4.88 -6.41
C PRO A 16 -11.47 -3.89 -5.69
N LEU A 17 -11.72 -4.11 -4.39
CA LEU A 17 -12.53 -3.20 -3.57
C LEU A 17 -11.78 -1.88 -3.33
N TRP A 18 -10.48 -1.95 -3.08
CA TRP A 18 -9.64 -0.77 -2.94
C TRP A 18 -9.58 0.05 -4.22
N LEU A 19 -9.45 -0.60 -5.38
CA LEU A 19 -9.54 0.06 -6.68
C LEU A 19 -10.88 0.75 -6.90
N ALA A 20 -11.99 0.07 -6.59
CA ALA A 20 -13.32 0.66 -6.71
C ALA A 20 -13.50 1.87 -5.78
N LEU A 21 -13.06 1.74 -4.52
CA LEU A 21 -13.06 2.85 -3.57
C LEU A 21 -12.26 4.04 -4.11
N GLU A 22 -11.05 3.81 -4.59
CA GLU A 22 -10.18 4.88 -5.09
C GLU A 22 -10.68 5.49 -6.40
N THR A 23 -11.33 4.71 -7.27
CA THR A 23 -11.81 5.19 -8.57
C THR A 23 -13.10 6.00 -8.45
N PHE A 24 -14.04 5.57 -7.59
CA PHE A 24 -15.40 6.12 -7.58
C PHE A 24 -15.75 6.97 -6.37
N ILE A 25 -15.08 6.76 -5.23
CA ILE A 25 -15.47 7.38 -3.94
C ILE A 25 -14.37 8.32 -3.44
N TRP A 26 -13.11 7.89 -3.53
CA TRP A 26 -11.98 8.59 -2.92
C TRP A 26 -10.72 8.59 -3.81
N PRO A 27 -10.66 9.46 -4.82
CA PRO A 27 -9.49 9.59 -5.68
C PRO A 27 -8.20 9.84 -4.91
N GLY A 28 -7.16 9.08 -5.23
CA GLY A 28 -5.84 9.19 -4.63
C GLY A 28 -5.70 8.59 -3.24
N PHE A 29 -6.72 7.90 -2.72
CA PHE A 29 -6.76 7.37 -1.35
C PHE A 29 -5.51 6.58 -0.94
N ARG A 30 -5.04 5.63 -1.77
CA ARG A 30 -3.93 4.73 -1.40
C ARG A 30 -2.91 4.55 -2.51
N ALA A 31 -3.35 4.12 -3.69
CA ALA A 31 -2.45 3.97 -4.83
C ALA A 31 -1.86 5.33 -5.26
N GLY A 32 -2.61 6.41 -5.07
CA GLY A 32 -2.15 7.78 -5.28
C GLY A 32 -0.86 8.15 -4.55
N ALA A 33 -0.61 7.54 -3.38
CA ALA A 33 0.65 7.74 -2.63
C ALA A 33 1.89 7.23 -3.36
N ILE A 34 1.71 6.27 -4.28
CA ILE A 34 2.79 5.57 -4.99
C ILE A 34 2.85 6.03 -6.45
N THR A 35 1.69 6.26 -7.06
CA THR A 35 1.54 6.50 -8.51
C THR A 35 1.46 8.00 -8.85
N GLY A 36 1.32 8.86 -7.84
CA GLY A 36 1.03 10.28 -8.04
C GLY A 36 -0.42 10.55 -8.45
N GLY A 37 -1.34 9.60 -8.21
CA GLY A 37 -2.78 9.76 -8.45
C GLY A 37 -3.21 9.58 -9.91
N ASN A 38 -2.31 9.13 -10.78
CA ASN A 38 -2.66 8.89 -12.17
C ASN A 38 -3.46 7.58 -12.31
N GLY A 39 -4.56 7.62 -13.07
CA GLY A 39 -5.52 6.50 -13.15
C GLY A 39 -4.91 5.19 -13.68
N TRP A 40 -4.01 5.27 -14.66
CA TRP A 40 -3.32 4.09 -15.21
C TRP A 40 -2.37 3.44 -14.21
N GLY A 41 -1.64 4.26 -13.46
CA GLY A 41 -0.75 3.84 -12.38
C GLY A 41 -1.53 3.21 -11.25
N ASN A 42 -2.67 3.79 -10.87
CA ASN A 42 -3.57 3.21 -9.87
C ASN A 42 -4.09 1.84 -10.31
N LEU A 43 -4.54 1.71 -11.56
CA LEU A 43 -4.97 0.44 -12.11
C LEU A 43 -3.84 -0.60 -12.11
N ALA A 44 -2.64 -0.22 -12.55
CA ALA A 44 -1.48 -1.11 -12.55
C ALA A 44 -1.11 -1.58 -11.14
N PHE A 45 -1.12 -0.66 -10.17
CA PHE A 45 -0.87 -0.95 -8.76
C PHE A 45 -1.87 -1.97 -8.21
N TYR A 46 -3.17 -1.74 -8.37
CA TYR A 46 -4.18 -2.65 -7.88
C TYR A 46 -4.25 -3.98 -8.65
N THR A 47 -3.87 -3.98 -9.93
CA THR A 47 -3.72 -5.23 -10.70
C THR A 47 -2.60 -6.08 -10.13
N MET A 48 -1.47 -5.48 -9.77
CA MET A 48 -0.35 -6.17 -9.13
C MET A 48 -0.75 -6.72 -7.75
N GLU A 49 -1.42 -5.93 -6.91
CA GLU A 49 -1.90 -6.40 -5.61
C GLU A 49 -2.96 -7.51 -5.74
N GLY A 50 -3.87 -7.40 -6.72
CA GLY A 50 -4.85 -8.44 -7.02
C GLY A 50 -4.17 -9.73 -7.51
N GLY A 51 -3.12 -9.60 -8.32
CA GLY A 51 -2.28 -10.73 -8.76
C GLY A 51 -1.55 -11.41 -7.59
N LEU A 52 -1.02 -10.64 -6.65
CA LEU A 52 -0.46 -11.17 -5.40
C LEU A 52 -1.53 -11.83 -4.53
N GLY A 53 -2.73 -11.25 -4.46
CA GLY A 53 -3.89 -11.86 -3.82
C GLY A 53 -4.22 -13.21 -4.43
N ALA A 54 -4.32 -13.31 -5.75
CA ALA A 54 -4.54 -14.58 -6.43
C ALA A 54 -3.41 -15.59 -6.16
N ALA A 55 -2.15 -15.16 -6.20
CA ALA A 55 -1.00 -16.01 -5.91
C ALA A 55 -1.00 -16.54 -4.46
N LEU A 56 -1.38 -15.70 -3.48
CA LEU A 56 -1.54 -16.09 -2.08
C LEU A 56 -2.71 -17.07 -1.90
N TYR A 57 -3.83 -16.84 -2.59
CA TYR A 57 -4.99 -17.74 -2.58
C TYR A 57 -4.64 -19.14 -3.13
N LEU A 58 -3.90 -19.18 -4.24
CA LEU A 58 -3.41 -20.41 -4.87
C LEU A 58 -2.20 -21.02 -4.15
N ARG A 59 -1.70 -20.39 -3.08
CA ARG A 59 -0.58 -20.85 -2.25
C ARG A 59 0.71 -21.09 -3.05
N LEU A 60 0.98 -20.22 -4.03
CA LEU A 60 2.21 -20.31 -4.81
C LEU A 60 3.44 -20.08 -3.92
N PRO A 61 4.57 -20.79 -4.14
CA PRO A 61 5.72 -20.77 -3.25
C PRO A 61 6.36 -19.38 -3.11
N PHE A 62 6.26 -18.55 -4.15
CA PHE A 62 6.82 -17.20 -4.18
C PHE A 62 5.84 -16.11 -3.70
N ALA A 63 4.57 -16.43 -3.45
CA ALA A 63 3.55 -15.42 -3.18
C ALA A 63 3.82 -14.63 -1.88
N ARG A 64 4.27 -15.32 -0.84
CA ARG A 64 4.61 -14.70 0.45
C ARG A 64 5.83 -13.78 0.37
N PRO A 65 7.00 -14.21 -0.14
CA PRO A 65 8.15 -13.31 -0.27
C PRO A 65 7.86 -12.14 -1.22
N ALA A 66 7.07 -12.36 -2.28
CA ALA A 66 6.65 -11.27 -3.17
C ALA A 66 5.78 -10.25 -2.44
N ALA A 67 4.79 -10.68 -1.66
CA ALA A 67 3.97 -9.77 -0.85
C ALA A 67 4.78 -9.03 0.24
N LEU A 68 5.79 -9.66 0.83
CA LEU A 68 6.68 -9.00 1.78
C LEU A 68 7.54 -7.92 1.11
N LEU A 69 8.11 -8.23 -0.06
CA LEU A 69 8.87 -7.28 -0.86
C LEU A 69 8.01 -6.08 -1.25
N GLU A 70 6.81 -6.37 -1.75
CA GLU A 70 5.83 -5.38 -2.16
C GLU A 70 5.46 -4.46 -0.98
N SER A 71 5.15 -5.04 0.19
CA SER A 71 4.93 -4.29 1.42
C SER A 71 6.12 -3.40 1.81
N ALA A 72 7.35 -3.89 1.70
CA ALA A 72 8.54 -3.09 1.99
C ALA A 72 8.68 -1.88 1.04
N VAL A 73 8.42 -2.09 -0.25
CA VAL A 73 8.42 -1.01 -1.24
C VAL A 73 7.31 0.01 -0.93
N GLN A 74 6.07 -0.45 -0.69
CA GLN A 74 4.97 0.45 -0.31
C GLN A 74 5.33 1.29 0.92
N LEU A 75 5.96 0.69 1.94
CA LEU A 75 6.32 1.39 3.17
C LEU A 75 7.25 2.57 2.88
N ILE A 76 8.22 2.41 1.98
CA ILE A 76 9.14 3.49 1.60
C ILE A 76 8.36 4.67 0.99
N PHE A 77 7.45 4.39 0.05
CA PHE A 77 6.65 5.43 -0.58
C PHE A 77 5.68 6.10 0.39
N VAL A 78 5.05 5.32 1.27
CA VAL A 78 4.14 5.83 2.29
C VAL A 78 4.88 6.71 3.30
N LEU A 79 6.07 6.29 3.76
CA LEU A 79 6.89 7.11 4.65
C LEU A 79 7.38 8.38 3.97
N ARG A 80 7.78 8.31 2.69
CA ARG A 80 8.09 9.50 1.90
C ARG A 80 6.89 10.44 1.84
N LEU A 81 5.69 9.93 1.57
CA LEU A 81 4.48 10.74 1.52
C LEU A 81 4.18 11.39 2.87
N ILE A 82 4.28 10.65 3.98
CA ILE A 82 3.92 11.17 5.31
C ILE A 82 4.97 12.16 5.84
N LEU A 83 6.27 11.85 5.66
CA LEU A 83 7.35 12.56 6.32
C LEU A 83 8.00 13.63 5.44
N LEU A 84 8.18 13.34 4.15
CA LEU A 84 8.97 14.18 3.26
C LEU A 84 8.09 15.11 2.41
N ASN A 85 6.95 14.63 1.90
CA ASN A 85 6.11 15.48 1.06
C ASN A 85 5.68 16.79 1.74
N PRO A 86 5.27 16.83 3.04
CA PRO A 86 4.94 18.09 3.69
C PRO A 86 6.14 19.07 3.76
N LEU A 87 7.35 18.53 3.96
CA LEU A 87 8.58 19.33 3.97
C LEU A 87 8.90 19.86 2.57
N ASP A 88 8.81 19.00 1.55
CA ASP A 88 9.00 19.39 0.15
C ASP A 88 7.99 20.47 -0.28
N MET A 89 6.74 20.36 0.17
CA MET A 89 5.70 21.36 -0.07
C MET A 89 5.99 22.69 0.63
N ALA A 90 6.46 22.64 1.88
CA ALA A 90 6.84 23.84 2.64
C ALA A 90 8.05 24.55 2.01
N MET A 91 9.06 23.79 1.55
CA MET A 91 10.25 24.34 0.91
C MET A 91 9.96 24.93 -0.47
N ASN A 92 8.94 24.46 -1.17
CA ASN A 92 8.57 24.91 -2.52
C ASN A 92 7.23 25.65 -2.55
N ILE A 93 6.85 26.31 -1.46
CA ILE A 93 5.50 26.88 -1.30
C ILE A 93 5.16 27.91 -2.40
N GLU A 94 6.14 28.66 -2.90
CA GLU A 94 5.98 29.64 -3.97
C GLU A 94 5.75 28.99 -5.35
N ASN A 95 6.20 27.75 -5.53
CA ASN A 95 6.10 26.99 -6.78
C ASN A 95 5.17 25.78 -6.64
N LEU A 96 4.36 25.72 -5.59
CA LEU A 96 3.52 24.57 -5.31
C LEU A 96 2.44 24.46 -6.40
N SER A 97 2.35 23.28 -7.03
CA SER A 97 1.34 23.08 -8.05
C SER A 97 -0.07 23.19 -7.45
N PRO A 98 -1.03 23.80 -8.18
CA PRO A 98 -2.41 23.84 -7.75
C PRO A 98 -2.93 22.42 -7.45
N GLY A 99 -3.52 22.23 -6.27
CA GLY A 99 -4.09 20.94 -5.85
C GLY A 99 -3.09 19.95 -5.23
N ALA A 100 -1.79 20.26 -5.12
CA ALA A 100 -0.81 19.35 -4.49
C ALA A 100 -1.14 19.05 -3.02
N ALA A 101 -1.51 20.08 -2.24
CA ALA A 101 -1.89 19.92 -0.85
C ALA A 101 -3.18 19.09 -0.67
N GLU A 102 -4.16 19.29 -1.55
CA GLU A 102 -5.41 18.52 -1.56
C GLU A 102 -5.17 17.06 -1.94
N ALA A 103 -4.35 16.81 -2.96
CA ALA A 103 -3.96 15.46 -3.36
C ALA A 103 -3.19 14.73 -2.24
N HIS A 104 -2.31 15.43 -1.52
CA HIS A 104 -1.63 14.87 -0.36
C HIS A 104 -2.60 14.57 0.79
N ALA A 105 -3.51 15.49 1.11
CA ALA A 105 -4.53 15.27 2.12
C ALA A 105 -5.45 14.09 1.78
N ALA A 106 -5.83 13.94 0.52
CA ALA A 106 -6.65 12.83 0.05
C ALA A 106 -5.94 11.47 0.18
N ALA A 107 -4.62 11.42 -0.04
CA ALA A 107 -3.82 10.19 0.06
C ALA A 107 -3.43 9.81 1.50
N LEU A 108 -3.49 10.75 2.44
CA LEU A 108 -2.95 10.55 3.79
C LEU A 108 -3.67 9.42 4.56
N PRO A 109 -5.01 9.30 4.55
CA PRO A 109 -5.68 8.25 5.31
C PRO A 109 -5.38 6.83 4.81
N GLY A 110 -5.35 6.62 3.49
CA GLY A 110 -5.00 5.32 2.93
C GLY A 110 -3.51 5.01 3.09
N ALA A 111 -2.64 6.02 3.03
CA ALA A 111 -1.22 5.87 3.35
C ALA A 111 -1.00 5.45 4.82
N LEU A 112 -1.68 6.07 5.79
CA LEU A 112 -1.60 5.70 7.20
C LEU A 112 -2.12 4.27 7.45
N TYR A 113 -3.23 3.91 6.81
CA TYR A 113 -3.77 2.55 6.87
C TYR A 113 -2.77 1.54 6.29
N SER A 114 -2.20 1.82 5.11
CA SER A 114 -1.16 0.99 4.49
C SER A 114 0.07 0.86 5.39
N ALA A 115 0.56 1.96 5.98
CA ALA A 115 1.71 1.92 6.90
C ALA A 115 1.46 0.96 8.07
N ALA A 116 0.31 1.11 8.74
CA ALA A 116 -0.05 0.26 9.87
C ALA A 116 -0.14 -1.21 9.45
N TYR A 117 -0.86 -1.48 8.36
CA TYR A 117 -1.01 -2.83 7.80
C TYR A 117 0.36 -3.47 7.48
N ILE A 118 1.21 -2.75 6.76
CA ILE A 118 2.53 -3.23 6.35
C ILE A 118 3.40 -3.54 7.56
N VAL A 119 3.42 -2.68 8.58
CA VAL A 119 4.16 -2.92 9.83
C VAL A 119 3.69 -4.20 10.50
N PHE A 120 2.37 -4.44 10.56
CA PHE A 120 1.83 -5.70 11.09
C PHE A 120 2.25 -6.91 10.24
N ARG A 121 2.25 -6.78 8.91
CA ARG A 121 2.68 -7.86 8.00
C ARG A 121 4.14 -8.20 8.18
N ILE A 122 5.03 -7.21 8.14
CA ILE A 122 6.48 -7.39 8.35
C ILE A 122 6.73 -8.03 9.72
N LYS A 123 6.08 -7.55 10.79
CA LYS A 123 6.22 -8.13 12.14
C LYS A 123 5.76 -9.59 12.19
N SER A 124 4.66 -9.93 11.52
CA SER A 124 4.14 -11.29 11.44
C SER A 124 5.09 -12.22 10.69
N GLU A 125 5.63 -11.77 9.56
CA GLU A 125 6.60 -12.55 8.79
C GLU A 125 7.93 -12.73 9.54
N ILE A 126 8.47 -11.69 10.20
CA ILE A 126 9.68 -11.81 11.03
C ILE A 126 9.49 -12.84 12.14
N ARG A 127 8.33 -12.87 12.80
CA ARG A 127 8.03 -13.86 13.84
C ARG A 127 8.02 -15.29 13.30
N ARG A 128 7.62 -15.48 12.05
CA ARG A 128 7.65 -16.79 11.37
C ARG A 128 9.07 -17.22 10.99
N PHE A 129 9.94 -16.26 10.66
CA PHE A 129 11.35 -16.53 10.35
C PHE A 129 12.23 -16.71 11.59
N LYS A 130 11.84 -16.23 12.77
CA LYS A 130 12.52 -16.57 14.02
C LYS A 130 12.19 -18.03 14.37
N PRO A 131 13.16 -18.97 14.30
CA PRO A 131 12.95 -20.30 14.86
C PRO A 131 12.75 -20.14 16.37
N SER A 132 11.79 -20.87 16.93
CA SER A 132 11.69 -21.04 18.38
C SER A 132 12.98 -21.71 18.86
N LEU A 133 13.87 -20.92 19.46
CA LEU A 133 14.92 -21.40 20.35
C LEU A 133 14.29 -21.79 21.69
#